data_AF-A0AAD1M160-F1
#
_entry.id   AF-A0AAD1M160-F1
#
_cell.length_a   1.000
_cell.length_b   1.000
_cell.length_c   1.000
_cell.angle_alpha   90.00
_cell.angle_beta   90.00
_cell.angle_gamma   90.00
#
_symmetry.space_group_name_H-M   'P 1'
#
loop_
_entity.id
_entity.type
_entity.pdbx_description
1 polymer ?
#
loop_
_entity_poly.entity_id
_entity_poly.type
_entity_poly.pdbx_seq_one_letter_code
_entity_poly.pdbx_strand_id
1 'polypeptide(L)'
;MNVISYVNGETEITDFPTCSARPLAVLVQACNDLLAGPDGYLSPTNSMLALELAWQTVGTADVPDTVIHAWLAELLSNPTWGVVRFAKITAVKAILDIAGLHRAAASGHKPALAEWEAADRGARAISPTLNAAGLYAVRAASESTVLVDTHLRVTVEEVTAHALRAHALATGGAMASRIVELTRHAIRAWRDLAGLDDAGDIRPAATDSAVELVGVPV
;
A
#
# COMPACT_ATOMS: atom_id res chain seq x y z
N MET A 1 12.92 5.87 -3.37
CA MET A 1 12.04 6.96 -2.89
C MET A 1 12.78 8.28 -2.62
N ASN A 2 14.10 8.27 -2.42
CA ASN A 2 14.92 9.46 -2.17
C ASN A 2 14.77 10.62 -3.17
N VAL A 3 14.55 10.34 -4.45
CA VAL A 3 14.33 11.39 -5.47
C VAL A 3 13.07 12.21 -5.17
N ILE A 4 12.01 11.56 -4.69
CA ILE A 4 10.78 12.25 -4.27
C ILE A 4 11.08 13.16 -3.09
N SER A 5 11.77 12.62 -2.07
CA SER A 5 12.16 13.37 -0.87
C SER A 5 12.99 14.62 -1.21
N TYR A 6 13.97 14.48 -2.13
CA TYR A 6 14.77 15.59 -2.63
C TYR A 6 13.91 16.65 -3.34
N VAL A 7 13.05 16.25 -4.27
CA VAL A 7 12.20 17.18 -5.03
C VAL A 7 11.14 17.85 -4.14
N ASN A 8 10.66 17.15 -3.12
CA ASN A 8 9.76 17.69 -2.10
C ASN A 8 10.45 18.70 -1.16
N GLY A 9 11.78 18.84 -1.24
CA GLY A 9 12.53 19.82 -0.45
C GLY A 9 12.74 19.42 1.01
N GLU A 10 12.80 18.12 1.30
CA GLU A 10 13.01 17.63 2.66
C GLU A 10 14.42 17.92 3.15
N THR A 11 14.55 18.25 4.44
CA THR A 11 15.85 18.59 5.07
C THR A 11 16.76 17.37 5.18
N GLU A 12 16.18 16.18 5.33
CA GLU A 12 16.88 14.90 5.33
C GLU A 12 16.29 14.02 4.23
N ILE A 13 17.16 13.47 3.38
CA ILE A 13 16.74 12.60 2.29
C ILE A 13 16.38 11.23 2.85
N THR A 14 15.15 10.80 2.61
CA THR A 14 14.58 9.56 3.17
C THR A 14 13.89 8.71 2.11
N ASP A 15 13.64 7.44 2.43
CA ASP A 15 12.79 6.55 1.63
C ASP A 15 11.29 6.72 1.92
N PHE A 16 10.95 7.52 2.93
CA PHE A 16 9.57 7.79 3.35
C PHE A 16 9.28 9.29 3.27
N PRO A 17 9.24 9.87 2.06
CA PRO A 17 8.95 11.27 1.90
C PRO A 17 7.58 11.61 2.49
N THR A 18 7.51 12.75 3.15
CA THR A 18 6.35 13.30 3.84
C THR A 18 5.15 13.53 2.93
N CYS A 19 5.36 13.73 1.63
CA CYS A 19 4.28 13.86 0.65
C CYS A 19 3.69 12.53 0.17
N SER A 20 4.28 11.39 0.54
CA SER A 20 3.82 10.05 0.15
C SER A 20 3.27 9.28 1.35
N ALA A 21 2.15 8.58 1.15
CA ALA A 21 1.64 7.61 2.12
C ALA A 21 2.73 6.57 2.39
N ARG A 22 3.14 6.45 3.65
CA ARG A 22 4.19 5.51 4.07
C ARG A 22 3.96 4.06 3.61
N PRO A 23 2.74 3.47 3.66
CA PRO A 23 2.54 2.12 3.10
C PRO A 23 2.81 2.02 1.59
N LEU A 24 2.48 3.06 0.81
CA LEU A 24 2.81 3.07 -0.62
C LEU A 24 4.31 3.21 -0.85
N ALA A 25 5.00 4.04 -0.05
CA ALA A 25 6.45 4.17 -0.08
C ALA A 25 7.15 2.83 0.20
N VAL A 26 6.66 2.02 1.16
CA VAL A 26 7.15 0.66 1.42
C VAL A 26 7.05 -0.22 0.17
N LEU A 27 5.91 -0.20 -0.53
CA LEU A 27 5.70 -0.99 -1.75
C LEU A 27 6.64 -0.57 -2.87
N VAL A 28 6.79 0.75 -3.08
CA VAL A 28 7.70 1.29 -4.11
C VAL A 28 9.16 0.98 -3.77
N GLN A 29 9.56 1.06 -2.50
CA GLN A 29 10.92 0.70 -2.08
C GLN A 29 11.18 -0.80 -2.29
N ALA A 30 10.22 -1.66 -1.98
CA ALA A 30 10.33 -3.09 -2.29
C ALA A 30 10.47 -3.34 -3.81
N CYS A 31 9.76 -2.59 -4.66
CA CYS A 31 9.96 -2.65 -6.11
C CYS A 31 11.37 -2.21 -6.51
N ASN A 32 11.86 -1.09 -5.96
CA ASN A 32 13.20 -0.58 -6.21
C ASN A 32 14.26 -1.64 -5.91
N ASP A 33 14.18 -2.28 -4.74
CA ASP A 33 15.16 -3.26 -4.30
C ASP A 33 15.09 -4.56 -5.13
N LEU A 34 13.88 -5.01 -5.48
CA LEU A 34 13.69 -6.22 -6.29
C LEU A 34 14.04 -6.05 -7.77
N LEU A 35 13.98 -4.83 -8.29
CA LEU A 35 14.33 -4.50 -9.67
C LEU A 35 15.82 -4.21 -9.87
N ALA A 36 16.57 -4.03 -8.78
CA ALA A 36 18.01 -3.84 -8.82
C ALA A 36 18.72 -5.08 -9.37
N GLY A 37 19.74 -4.85 -10.21
CA GLY A 37 20.59 -5.89 -10.76
C GLY A 37 21.50 -6.52 -9.69
N PRO A 38 22.27 -7.54 -10.06
CA PRO A 38 23.24 -8.17 -9.16
C PRO A 38 24.32 -7.22 -8.62
N ASP A 39 24.55 -6.11 -9.31
CA ASP A 39 25.44 -5.03 -8.93
C ASP A 39 24.81 -4.04 -7.94
N GLY A 40 23.53 -4.23 -7.59
CA GLY A 40 22.76 -3.38 -6.70
C GLY A 40 22.19 -2.13 -7.38
N TYR A 41 22.33 -1.99 -8.71
CA TYR A 41 21.85 -0.82 -9.44
C TYR A 41 20.66 -1.15 -10.33
N LEU A 42 19.78 -0.17 -10.52
CA LEU A 42 18.70 -0.26 -11.49
C LEU A 42 19.25 -0.06 -12.91
N SER A 43 18.80 -0.89 -13.84
CA SER A 43 18.95 -0.61 -15.27
C SER A 43 18.17 0.66 -15.64
N PRO A 44 18.50 1.37 -16.75
CA PRO A 44 17.76 2.55 -17.17
C PRO A 44 16.23 2.33 -17.26
N THR A 45 15.80 1.19 -17.79
CA THR A 45 14.38 0.82 -17.88
C THR A 45 13.75 0.64 -16.50
N ASN A 46 14.44 -0.04 -15.58
CA ASN A 46 13.92 -0.25 -14.23
C ASN A 46 13.94 1.04 -13.39
N SER A 47 14.91 1.94 -13.63
CA SER A 47 14.94 3.27 -13.03
C SER A 47 13.71 4.08 -13.42
N MET A 48 13.35 4.09 -14.70
CA MET A 48 12.14 4.78 -15.16
C MET A 48 10.88 4.20 -14.52
N LEU A 49 10.77 2.87 -14.46
CA LEU A 49 9.64 2.21 -13.81
C LEU A 49 9.55 2.54 -12.30
N ALA A 50 10.66 2.48 -11.57
CA ALA A 50 10.69 2.80 -10.15
C ALA A 50 10.33 4.27 -9.90
N LEU A 51 10.82 5.19 -10.74
CA LEU A 51 10.48 6.61 -10.68
C LEU A 51 9.01 6.86 -10.99
N GLU A 52 8.46 6.21 -12.00
CA GLU A 52 7.03 6.32 -12.37
C GLU A 52 6.13 5.88 -11.20
N LEU A 53 6.43 4.73 -10.58
CA LEU A 53 5.70 4.26 -9.40
C LEU A 53 5.86 5.22 -8.22
N ALA A 54 7.06 5.74 -7.98
CA ALA A 54 7.31 6.70 -6.92
C ALA A 54 6.50 7.98 -7.11
N TRP A 55 6.46 8.54 -8.33
CA TRP A 55 5.74 9.79 -8.63
C TRP A 55 4.24 9.67 -8.39
N GLN A 56 3.65 8.50 -8.63
CA GLN A 56 2.23 8.26 -8.36
C GLN A 56 1.88 8.28 -6.86
N THR A 57 2.87 8.20 -5.97
CA THR A 57 2.66 8.32 -4.51
C THR A 57 2.65 9.76 -4.01
N VAL A 58 3.05 10.75 -4.82
CA VAL A 58 3.08 12.15 -4.39
C VAL A 58 1.66 12.65 -4.12
N GLY A 59 1.47 13.32 -2.98
CA GLY A 59 0.18 13.86 -2.54
C GLY A 59 -0.72 12.85 -1.82
N THR A 60 -0.20 11.67 -1.45
CA THR A 60 -1.01 10.60 -0.84
C THR A 60 -0.93 10.54 0.69
N ALA A 61 -0.06 11.33 1.33
CA ALA A 61 0.22 11.21 2.77
C ALA A 61 -0.93 11.65 3.69
N ASP A 62 -1.63 12.72 3.36
CA ASP A 62 -2.59 13.39 4.24
C ASP A 62 -4.05 13.02 3.90
N VAL A 63 -4.37 11.73 3.97
CA VAL A 63 -5.73 11.22 3.73
C VAL A 63 -6.48 10.98 5.05
N PRO A 64 -7.82 11.08 5.05
CA PRO A 64 -8.63 10.71 6.21
C PRO A 64 -8.49 9.22 6.58
N ASP A 65 -8.64 8.89 7.86
CA ASP A 65 -8.61 7.50 8.36
C ASP A 65 -9.59 6.57 7.62
N THR A 66 -10.73 7.10 7.15
CA THR A 66 -11.70 6.35 6.36
C THR A 66 -11.10 5.79 5.07
N VAL A 67 -10.19 6.52 4.42
CA VAL A 67 -9.45 6.07 3.23
C VAL A 67 -8.50 4.94 3.61
N ILE A 68 -7.78 5.08 4.73
CA ILE A 68 -6.86 4.04 5.23
C ILE A 68 -7.62 2.74 5.52
N HIS A 69 -8.75 2.82 6.23
CA HIS A 69 -9.59 1.66 6.50
C HIS A 69 -10.13 1.04 5.21
N ALA A 70 -10.61 1.84 4.25
CA ALA A 70 -11.09 1.33 2.97
C ALA A 70 -9.97 0.61 2.19
N TRP A 71 -8.78 1.20 2.16
CA TRP A 71 -7.63 0.62 1.48
C TRP A 71 -7.15 -0.67 2.12
N LEU A 72 -7.12 -0.75 3.46
CA LEU A 72 -6.83 -1.99 4.19
C LEU A 72 -7.86 -3.08 3.88
N ALA A 73 -9.15 -2.74 3.81
CA ALA A 73 -10.16 -3.71 3.41
C ALA A 73 -9.88 -4.29 2.02
N GLU A 74 -9.48 -3.46 1.05
CA GLU A 74 -9.10 -3.90 -0.29
C GLU A 74 -7.81 -4.75 -0.28
N LEU A 75 -6.74 -4.29 0.37
CA LEU A 75 -5.48 -5.04 0.51
C LEU A 75 -5.71 -6.44 1.10
N LEU A 76 -6.63 -6.56 2.05
CA LEU A 76 -6.96 -7.82 2.68
C LEU A 76 -7.82 -8.71 1.80
N SER A 77 -8.88 -8.18 1.19
CA SER A 77 -9.99 -9.00 0.67
C SER A 77 -10.24 -8.90 -0.83
N ASN A 78 -9.52 -8.04 -1.57
CA ASN A 78 -9.67 -7.99 -3.01
C ASN A 78 -9.22 -9.33 -3.64
N PRO A 79 -10.07 -10.03 -4.40
CA PRO A 79 -9.75 -11.37 -4.90
C PRO A 79 -8.65 -11.37 -5.97
N THR A 80 -8.42 -10.23 -6.64
CA THR A 80 -7.45 -10.12 -7.73
C THR A 80 -6.04 -9.85 -7.19
N TRP A 81 -5.90 -8.91 -6.26
CA TRP A 81 -4.60 -8.43 -5.80
C TRP A 81 -4.39 -8.47 -4.29
N GLY A 82 -5.44 -8.63 -3.49
CA GLY A 82 -5.34 -8.70 -2.03
C GLY A 82 -4.86 -10.05 -1.51
N VAL A 83 -4.49 -10.10 -0.23
CA VAL A 83 -3.84 -11.28 0.38
C VAL A 83 -4.76 -12.49 0.60
N VAL A 84 -6.09 -12.29 0.59
CA VAL A 84 -7.08 -13.36 0.74
C VAL A 84 -6.87 -14.51 -0.25
N ARG A 85 -6.34 -14.23 -1.44
CA ARG A 85 -6.09 -15.22 -2.48
C ARG A 85 -5.04 -16.28 -2.09
N PHE A 86 -4.25 -16.03 -1.05
CA PHE A 86 -3.24 -16.97 -0.55
C PHE A 86 -3.74 -17.80 0.64
N ALA A 87 -4.93 -17.49 1.16
CA ALA A 87 -5.51 -18.17 2.30
C ALA A 87 -6.27 -19.44 1.90
N LYS A 88 -6.24 -20.45 2.77
CA LYS A 88 -7.16 -21.60 2.71
C LYS A 88 -8.54 -21.19 3.22
N ILE A 89 -9.58 -21.95 2.89
CA ILE A 89 -11.00 -21.65 3.21
C ILE A 89 -11.20 -21.19 4.67
N THR A 90 -10.57 -21.86 5.65
CA THR A 90 -10.70 -21.49 7.07
C THR A 90 -10.09 -20.13 7.40
N ALA A 91 -8.97 -19.77 6.77
CA ALA A 91 -8.33 -18.46 6.92
C ALA A 91 -9.02 -17.36 6.10
N VAL A 92 -9.66 -17.71 4.97
CA VAL A 92 -10.43 -16.76 4.14
C VAL A 92 -11.50 -16.06 4.99
N LYS A 93 -12.28 -16.82 5.77
CA LYS A 93 -13.32 -16.24 6.64
C LYS A 93 -12.73 -15.20 7.60
N ALA A 94 -11.65 -15.53 8.31
CA ALA A 94 -11.04 -14.61 9.26
C ALA A 94 -10.53 -13.31 8.60
N ILE A 95 -9.90 -13.42 7.43
CA ILE A 95 -9.45 -12.26 6.65
C ILE A 95 -10.64 -11.40 6.22
N LEU A 96 -11.73 -12.02 5.75
CA LEU A 96 -12.95 -11.31 5.33
C LEU A 96 -13.68 -10.65 6.50
N ASP A 97 -13.74 -11.31 7.66
CA ASP A 97 -14.35 -10.74 8.88
C ASP A 97 -13.60 -9.45 9.30
N ILE A 98 -12.26 -9.48 9.33
CA ILE A 98 -11.44 -8.30 9.64
C ILE A 98 -11.59 -7.21 8.57
N ALA A 99 -11.57 -7.58 7.28
CA ALA A 99 -11.81 -6.63 6.20
C ALA A 99 -13.21 -5.99 6.28
N GLY A 100 -14.22 -6.74 6.77
CA GLY A 100 -15.56 -6.24 7.04
C GLY A 100 -15.58 -5.14 8.09
N LEU A 101 -14.83 -5.32 9.19
CA LEU A 101 -14.68 -4.29 10.23
C LEU A 101 -14.01 -3.02 9.67
N HIS A 102 -12.98 -3.17 8.82
CA HIS A 102 -12.37 -2.04 8.12
C HIS A 102 -13.36 -1.31 7.20
N ARG A 103 -14.20 -2.03 6.43
CA ARG A 103 -15.25 -1.39 5.61
C ARG A 103 -16.28 -0.63 6.45
N ALA A 104 -16.69 -1.21 7.58
CA ALA A 104 -17.59 -0.54 8.50
C ALA A 104 -16.97 0.76 9.02
N ALA A 105 -15.71 0.71 9.47
CA ALA A 105 -14.95 1.88 9.90
C ALA A 105 -14.84 2.95 8.79
N ALA A 106 -14.53 2.53 7.57
CA ALA A 106 -14.46 3.41 6.41
C ALA A 106 -15.81 4.11 6.09
N SER A 107 -16.93 3.44 6.35
CA SER A 107 -18.28 4.01 6.18
C SER A 107 -18.71 4.96 7.32
N GLY A 108 -17.84 5.22 8.30
CA GLY A 108 -18.13 6.06 9.46
C GLY A 108 -18.81 5.32 10.62
N HIS A 109 -19.06 4.02 10.49
CA HIS A 109 -19.44 3.19 11.64
C HIS A 109 -18.23 3.03 12.57
N LYS A 110 -18.47 2.87 13.88
CA LYS A 110 -17.40 2.67 14.86
C LYS A 110 -17.58 1.28 15.49
N PRO A 111 -17.04 0.21 14.88
CA PRO A 111 -17.08 -1.11 15.49
C PRO A 111 -16.44 -1.07 16.88
N ALA A 112 -17.01 -1.82 17.81
CA ALA A 112 -16.52 -1.87 19.18
C ALA A 112 -15.14 -2.55 19.25
N LEU A 113 -14.29 -2.13 20.19
CA LEU A 113 -12.97 -2.75 20.41
C LEU A 113 -13.07 -4.28 20.58
N ALA A 114 -14.10 -4.75 21.30
CA ALA A 114 -14.34 -6.18 21.50
C ALA A 114 -14.58 -6.96 20.19
N GLU A 115 -15.12 -6.33 19.14
CA GLU A 115 -15.32 -6.95 17.83
C GLU A 115 -13.98 -7.13 17.11
N TRP A 116 -13.12 -6.11 17.15
CA TRP A 116 -11.75 -6.18 16.62
C TRP A 116 -10.92 -7.25 17.32
N GLU A 117 -10.94 -7.27 18.65
CA GLU A 117 -10.22 -8.27 19.44
C GLU A 117 -10.74 -9.69 19.20
N ALA A 118 -12.06 -9.86 19.04
CA ALA A 118 -12.64 -11.17 18.74
C ALA A 118 -12.20 -11.67 17.36
N ALA A 119 -12.16 -10.79 16.36
CA ALA A 119 -11.67 -11.11 15.03
C ALA A 119 -10.17 -11.44 15.04
N ASP A 120 -9.34 -10.68 15.78
CA ASP A 120 -7.91 -10.96 15.93
C ASP A 120 -7.65 -12.32 16.60
N ARG A 121 -8.32 -12.60 17.72
CA ARG A 121 -8.23 -13.91 18.39
C ARG A 121 -8.66 -15.03 17.44
N GLY A 122 -9.72 -14.82 16.68
CA GLY A 122 -10.19 -15.75 15.65
C GLY A 122 -9.12 -16.01 14.58
N ALA A 123 -8.47 -14.97 14.08
CA ALA A 123 -7.39 -15.08 13.09
C ALA A 123 -6.15 -15.79 13.65
N ARG A 124 -5.69 -15.42 14.85
CA ARG A 124 -4.49 -16.01 15.51
C ARG A 124 -4.68 -17.48 15.89
N ALA A 125 -5.92 -17.92 16.14
CA ALA A 125 -6.22 -19.33 16.41
C ALA A 125 -6.02 -20.24 15.17
N ILE A 126 -5.88 -19.68 13.97
CA ILE A 126 -5.72 -20.42 12.72
C ILE A 126 -4.22 -20.69 12.48
N SER A 127 -3.59 -21.65 13.19
CA SER A 127 -2.28 -22.19 12.75
C SER A 127 -1.87 -23.53 13.38
N PRO A 128 -1.99 -24.65 12.63
CA PRO A 128 -0.81 -25.44 12.22
C PRO A 128 -0.77 -25.89 10.73
N THR A 129 -1.76 -25.54 9.91
CA THR A 129 -1.96 -26.12 8.55
C THR A 129 -1.82 -25.14 7.38
N LEU A 130 -1.45 -23.88 7.65
CA LEU A 130 -1.23 -22.87 6.61
C LEU A 130 0.11 -23.08 5.89
N ASN A 131 0.15 -22.74 4.60
CA ASN A 131 1.43 -22.55 3.91
C ASN A 131 2.03 -21.19 4.29
N ALA A 132 3.29 -20.94 3.92
CA ALA A 132 4.00 -19.72 4.32
C ALA A 132 3.30 -18.44 3.85
N ALA A 133 2.81 -18.40 2.60
CA ALA A 133 2.07 -17.25 2.07
C ALA A 133 0.75 -16.99 2.84
N GLY A 134 -0.02 -18.03 3.12
CA GLY A 134 -1.26 -17.94 3.88
C GLY A 134 -1.04 -17.53 5.34
N LEU A 135 0.07 -17.95 5.96
CA LEU A 135 0.45 -17.48 7.30
C LEU A 135 0.67 -15.96 7.31
N TYR A 136 1.37 -15.43 6.32
CA TYR A 136 1.60 -13.99 6.21
C TYR A 136 0.34 -13.20 5.83
N ALA A 137 -0.57 -13.79 5.05
CA ALA A 137 -1.88 -13.20 4.79
C ALA A 137 -2.71 -13.04 6.07
N VAL A 138 -2.72 -14.06 6.94
CA VAL A 138 -3.39 -14.00 8.26
C VAL A 138 -2.70 -12.99 9.19
N ARG A 139 -1.36 -12.91 9.16
CA ARG A 139 -0.62 -11.88 9.93
C ARG A 139 -0.95 -10.47 9.47
N ALA A 140 -1.06 -10.23 8.16
CA ALA A 140 -1.48 -8.92 7.66
C ALA A 140 -2.86 -8.53 8.20
N ALA A 141 -3.82 -9.45 8.19
CA ALA A 141 -5.15 -9.20 8.75
C ALA A 141 -5.11 -8.98 10.26
N SER A 142 -4.45 -9.86 11.01
CA SER A 142 -4.32 -9.78 12.47
C SER A 142 -3.68 -8.46 12.92
N GLU A 143 -2.54 -8.07 12.33
CA GLU A 143 -1.87 -6.81 12.68
C GLU A 143 -2.68 -5.57 12.27
N SER A 144 -3.55 -5.66 11.26
CA SER A 144 -4.43 -4.54 10.89
C SER A 144 -5.48 -4.21 11.96
N THR A 145 -5.78 -5.14 12.87
CA THR A 145 -6.70 -4.91 14.00
C THR A 145 -6.09 -4.07 15.12
N VAL A 146 -4.76 -4.02 15.21
CA VAL A 146 -4.01 -3.27 16.25
C VAL A 146 -4.13 -1.76 16.06
N LEU A 147 -4.51 -1.32 14.85
CA LEU A 147 -4.69 0.10 14.48
C LEU A 147 -5.79 0.84 15.27
N VAL A 148 -6.59 0.13 16.07
CA VAL A 148 -7.75 0.69 16.80
C VAL A 148 -7.39 1.17 18.22
N ASP A 149 -6.16 0.95 18.68
CA ASP A 149 -5.65 1.51 19.94
C ASP A 149 -4.89 2.84 19.69
N THR A 150 -5.44 3.94 20.19
CA THR A 150 -5.19 5.35 19.78
C THR A 150 -3.79 5.91 20.02
N HIS A 151 -2.77 5.09 20.30
CA HIS A 151 -1.39 5.54 20.54
C HIS A 151 -0.30 4.80 19.77
N LEU A 152 -0.65 3.80 18.96
CA LEU A 152 0.33 3.04 18.20
C LEU A 152 0.25 3.41 16.72
N ARG A 153 1.13 4.34 16.32
CA ARG A 153 1.64 4.51 14.95
C ARG A 153 2.29 3.22 14.38
N VAL A 154 2.12 2.06 15.00
CA VAL A 154 2.51 0.75 14.48
C VAL A 154 1.40 0.27 13.56
N THR A 155 1.67 -0.01 12.30
CA THR A 155 2.05 0.90 11.22
C THR A 155 1.30 0.28 10.05
N VAL A 156 0.50 1.03 9.28
CA VAL A 156 -0.08 0.48 8.03
C VAL A 156 1.02 -0.15 7.14
N GLU A 157 2.26 0.32 7.32
CA GLU A 157 3.50 -0.27 6.78
C GLU A 157 3.75 -1.73 7.21
N GLU A 158 3.57 -2.15 8.47
CA GLU A 158 3.81 -3.55 8.87
C GLU A 158 2.75 -4.48 8.27
N VAL A 159 1.49 -4.03 8.22
CA VAL A 159 0.43 -4.74 7.50
C VAL A 159 0.82 -4.91 6.02
N THR A 160 1.33 -3.83 5.42
CA THR A 160 1.82 -3.82 4.04
C THR A 160 3.04 -4.73 3.85
N ALA A 161 3.97 -4.78 4.81
CA ALA A 161 5.13 -5.66 4.79
C ALA A 161 4.72 -7.14 4.88
N HIS A 162 3.73 -7.46 5.72
CA HIS A 162 3.14 -8.80 5.76
C HIS A 162 2.45 -9.18 4.45
N ALA A 163 1.72 -8.25 3.83
CA ALA A 163 1.13 -8.47 2.52
C ALA A 163 2.21 -8.72 1.45
N LEU A 164 3.25 -7.88 1.39
CA LEU A 164 4.41 -8.08 0.51
C LEU A 164 5.04 -9.47 0.70
N ARG A 165 5.26 -9.89 1.95
CA ARG A 165 5.82 -11.22 2.27
C ARG A 165 4.91 -12.35 1.79
N ALA A 166 3.59 -12.20 1.94
CA ALA A 166 2.62 -13.18 1.41
C ALA A 166 2.71 -13.30 -0.11
N HIS A 167 2.78 -12.17 -0.83
CA HIS A 167 2.97 -12.15 -2.27
C HIS A 167 4.30 -12.77 -2.69
N ALA A 168 5.40 -12.37 -2.06
CA ALA A 168 6.74 -12.87 -2.35
C ALA A 168 6.82 -14.41 -2.20
N LEU A 169 6.30 -14.95 -1.09
CA LEU A 169 6.29 -16.39 -0.83
C LEU A 169 5.38 -17.17 -1.79
N ALA A 170 4.35 -16.52 -2.34
CA ALA A 170 3.47 -17.13 -3.33
C ALA A 170 4.06 -17.13 -4.76
N THR A 171 5.05 -16.29 -5.06
CA THR A 171 5.39 -15.94 -6.46
C THR A 171 6.63 -16.58 -7.05
N GLY A 172 7.38 -17.40 -6.30
CA GLY A 172 8.51 -18.17 -6.87
C GLY A 172 9.46 -17.30 -7.71
N GLY A 173 9.89 -17.79 -8.89
CA GLY A 173 10.85 -17.10 -9.76
C GLY A 173 10.37 -15.81 -10.47
N ALA A 174 9.13 -15.36 -10.26
CA ALA A 174 8.56 -14.16 -10.89
C ALA A 174 8.27 -13.03 -9.88
N MET A 175 9.04 -12.96 -8.79
CA MET A 175 8.80 -12.06 -7.66
C MET A 175 8.75 -10.58 -8.06
N ALA A 176 9.74 -10.08 -8.80
CA ALA A 176 9.83 -8.65 -9.14
C ALA A 176 8.61 -8.14 -9.92
N SER A 177 8.20 -8.83 -11.00
CA SER A 177 7.04 -8.41 -11.80
C SER A 177 5.73 -8.47 -11.01
N ARG A 178 5.58 -9.46 -10.13
CA ARG A 178 4.39 -9.61 -9.30
C ARG A 178 4.28 -8.53 -8.22
N ILE A 179 5.39 -8.13 -7.63
CA ILE A 179 5.41 -7.04 -6.67
C ILE A 179 5.17 -5.70 -7.36
N VAL A 180 5.70 -5.48 -8.57
CA VAL A 180 5.33 -4.31 -9.39
C VAL A 180 3.82 -4.24 -9.66
N GLU A 181 3.19 -5.34 -10.05
CA GLU A 181 1.73 -5.36 -10.27
C GLU A 181 0.93 -5.11 -8.99
N LEU A 182 1.35 -5.71 -7.86
CA LEU A 182 0.76 -5.40 -6.56
C LEU A 182 0.86 -3.91 -6.25
N THR A 183 2.04 -3.31 -6.40
CA THR A 183 2.29 -1.89 -6.14
C THR A 183 1.41 -1.01 -7.01
N ARG A 184 1.25 -1.32 -8.30
CA ARG A 184 0.33 -0.60 -9.20
C ARG A 184 -1.13 -0.69 -8.75
N HIS A 185 -1.59 -1.86 -8.31
CA HIS A 185 -2.95 -2.00 -7.79
C HIS A 185 -3.15 -1.22 -6.49
N ALA A 186 -2.20 -1.33 -5.57
CA ALA A 186 -2.23 -0.66 -4.28
C ALA A 186 -2.25 0.87 -4.41
N ILE A 187 -1.40 1.43 -5.27
CA ILE A 187 -1.36 2.88 -5.54
C ILE A 187 -2.68 3.35 -6.13
N ARG A 188 -3.17 2.70 -7.19
CA ARG A 188 -4.45 3.06 -7.82
C ARG A 188 -5.61 3.02 -6.83
N ALA A 189 -5.74 1.93 -6.08
CA ALA A 189 -6.78 1.80 -5.06
C ALA A 189 -6.71 2.92 -4.02
N TRP A 190 -5.51 3.31 -3.57
CA TRP A 190 -5.37 4.42 -2.62
C TRP A 190 -5.82 5.75 -3.22
N ARG A 191 -5.36 6.06 -4.43
CA ARG A 191 -5.69 7.31 -5.12
C ARG A 191 -7.18 7.42 -5.43
N ASP A 192 -7.78 6.33 -5.91
CA ASP A 192 -9.22 6.24 -6.18
C ASP A 192 -10.03 6.47 -4.90
N LEU A 193 -9.68 5.79 -3.80
CA LEU A 193 -10.35 5.94 -2.51
C LEU A 193 -10.17 7.34 -1.90
N ALA A 194 -9.05 8.01 -2.20
CA ALA A 194 -8.75 9.35 -1.74
C ALA A 194 -9.31 10.46 -2.66
N GLY A 195 -9.88 10.10 -3.84
CA GLY A 195 -10.36 11.08 -4.83
C GLY A 195 -9.25 11.91 -5.48
N LEU A 196 -8.00 11.41 -5.50
CA LEU A 196 -6.83 12.17 -5.99
C LEU A 196 -6.74 12.22 -7.52
N ASP A 197 -7.52 11.39 -8.21
CA ASP A 197 -7.54 11.29 -9.68
C ASP A 197 -8.84 11.85 -10.29
N ASP A 198 -9.68 12.54 -9.50
CA ASP A 198 -10.89 13.18 -10.00
C ASP A 198 -10.55 14.38 -10.90
N ALA A 199 -10.88 14.25 -12.19
CA ALA A 199 -10.57 15.22 -13.25
C ALA A 199 -11.15 16.64 -13.05
N GLY A 200 -11.97 16.86 -12.02
CA GLY A 200 -12.54 18.18 -11.68
C GLY A 200 -11.54 19.17 -11.10
N ASP A 201 -10.39 18.71 -10.58
CA ASP A 201 -9.39 19.55 -9.91
C ASP A 201 -8.17 19.89 -10.79
N ILE A 202 -8.09 19.34 -12.00
CA ILE A 202 -7.11 19.78 -12.99
C ILE A 202 -7.60 21.12 -13.53
N ARG A 203 -7.07 22.23 -13.00
CA ARG A 203 -7.25 23.57 -13.61
C ARG A 203 -6.29 23.69 -14.80
N PRO A 204 -6.74 23.56 -16.07
CA PRO A 204 -5.86 23.66 -17.24
C PRO A 204 -5.16 25.03 -17.37
N ALA A 205 -5.67 26.06 -16.68
CA ALA A 205 -5.05 27.39 -16.66
C ALA A 205 -3.69 27.45 -15.94
N ALA A 206 -3.39 26.51 -15.02
CA ALA A 206 -2.13 26.51 -14.29
C ALA A 206 -0.97 25.91 -15.13
N THR A 207 -1.28 25.09 -16.12
CA THR A 207 -0.29 24.46 -17.01
C THR A 207 0.19 25.39 -18.13
N ASP A 208 -0.63 26.34 -18.59
CA ASP A 208 -0.22 27.31 -19.63
C ASP A 208 0.84 28.30 -19.14
N SER A 209 0.79 28.70 -17.86
CA SER A 209 1.76 29.64 -17.29
C SER A 209 3.17 29.07 -17.16
N ALA A 210 3.32 27.73 -17.10
CA ALA A 210 4.62 27.07 -17.05
C ALA A 210 5.29 27.00 -18.42
N VAL A 211 4.50 26.93 -19.51
CA VAL A 211 5.01 26.91 -20.88
C VAL A 211 5.50 28.29 -21.31
N GLU A 212 4.86 29.38 -20.85
CA GLU A 212 5.35 30.75 -21.09
C GLU A 212 6.68 31.08 -20.40
N LEU A 213 7.00 30.41 -19.28
CA LEU A 213 8.26 30.59 -18.56
C LEU A 213 9.45 29.86 -19.19
N VAL A 214 9.19 28.83 -20.00
CA VAL A 214 10.21 28.14 -20.80
C VAL A 214 10.21 28.76 -22.19
N GLY A 215 10.77 29.96 -22.31
CA GLY A 215 10.89 30.67 -23.59
C GLY A 215 11.63 29.82 -24.63
N VAL A 216 10.89 29.09 -25.47
CA VAL A 216 11.40 28.46 -26.69
C VAL A 216 11.13 29.45 -27.83
N PRO A 217 12.17 30.04 -28.44
CA PRO A 217 11.98 30.89 -29.60
C PRO A 217 11.60 30.04 -30.82
N VAL A 218 10.65 30.56 -31.61
CA VAL A 218 10.21 30.04 -32.91
C VAL A 218 11.33 30.17 -33.94
#